data_AF-A0A3M1IBJ1-F1
#
_entry.id   AF-A0A3M1IBJ1-F1
#
_cell.length_a   1.000
_cell.length_b   1.000
_cell.length_c   1.000
_cell.angle_alpha   90.00
_cell.angle_beta   90.00
_cell.angle_gamma   90.00
#
_symmetry.space_group_name_H-M   'P 1'
#
loop_
_entity.id
_entity.type
_entity.pdbx_description
1 polymer ?
#
loop_
_entity_poly.entity_id
_entity_poly.type
_entity_poly.pdbx_seq_one_letter_code
_entity_poly.pdbx_strand_id
1 'polypeptide(L)' 'MSAPNEKIKKVSIIVSRGSLDGVYPGLILANGARMEGIEANLFFTFFGLYAVLKKYMDKLKIA' A
#
# COMPACT_ATOMS: atom_id res chain seq x y z
N MET A 1 21.84 -16.98 19.30
CA MET A 1 20.52 -17.65 19.26
C MET A 1 19.53 -16.65 18.68
N SER A 2 19.13 -16.86 17.43
CA SER A 2 18.10 -16.08 16.73
C SER A 2 16.76 -16.30 17.43
N ALA A 3 16.09 -15.22 17.81
CA ALA A 3 14.79 -15.27 18.48
C ALA A 3 13.75 -16.02 17.60
N PRO A 4 12.87 -16.83 18.19
CA PRO A 4 11.96 -17.71 17.46
C PRO A 4 10.88 -16.92 16.72
N ASN A 5 10.89 -17.04 15.38
CA ASN A 5 9.73 -17.05 14.47
C ASN A 5 8.51 -16.16 14.82
N GLU A 6 8.71 -14.91 15.24
CA GLU A 6 7.59 -14.00 15.42
C GLU A 6 7.08 -13.56 14.04
N LYS A 7 5.97 -14.19 13.60
CA LYS A 7 5.29 -13.80 12.36
C LYS A 7 4.92 -12.31 12.44
N ILE A 8 5.19 -11.57 11.36
CA ILE A 8 4.76 -10.17 11.24
C ILE A 8 3.23 -10.13 11.38
N LYS A 9 2.74 -9.38 12.36
CA LYS A 9 1.29 -9.27 12.64
C LYS A 9 0.64 -8.08 11.94
N LYS A 10 1.42 -7.03 11.66
CA LYS A 10 0.93 -5.77 11.11
C LYS A 10 1.96 -5.10 10.21
N VAL A 11 1.49 -4.49 9.12
CA VAL A 11 2.27 -3.64 8.24
C VAL A 11 1.58 -2.29 8.04
N SER A 12 2.38 -1.24 7.90
CA SER A 12 1.92 0.10 7.55
C SER A 12 2.59 0.53 6.26
N ILE A 13 1.81 0.85 5.23
CA ILE A 13 2.27 1.20 3.89
C ILE A 13 1.89 2.66 3.63
N ILE A 14 2.90 3.50 3.37
CA ILE A 14 2.69 4.91 3.04
C ILE A 14 2.72 5.05 1.52
N VAL A 15 1.61 5.54 0.95
CA VAL A 15 1.50 5.81 -0.49
C VAL A 15 1.55 7.33 -0.67
N SER A 16 2.69 7.84 -1.14
CA SER A 16 2.93 9.29 -1.35
C SER A 16 2.96 9.71 -2.83
N ARG A 17 3.14 8.75 -3.74
CA ARG A 17 3.19 8.96 -5.20
C ARG A 17 1.80 8.79 -5.80
N GLY A 18 1.44 9.69 -6.71
CA GLY A 18 0.14 9.68 -7.42
C GLY A 18 0.19 9.10 -8.83
N SER A 19 1.32 8.52 -9.25
CA SER A 19 1.43 7.79 -10.51
C SER A 19 1.07 6.31 -10.31
N LEU A 20 0.59 5.65 -11.35
CA LEU A 20 0.09 4.28 -11.28
C LEU A 20 1.19 3.31 -10.81
N ASP A 21 2.41 3.48 -11.31
CA ASP A 21 3.61 2.73 -10.92
C ASP A 21 4.01 2.92 -9.43
N GLY A 22 3.62 4.03 -8.81
CA GLY A 22 3.85 4.28 -7.38
C GLY A 22 2.73 3.78 -6.47
N VAL A 23 1.48 3.87 -6.94
CA VAL A 23 0.29 3.45 -6.18
C VAL A 23 0.15 1.92 -6.20
N TYR A 24 0.33 1.30 -7.36
CA TYR A 24 0.03 -0.11 -7.58
C TYR A 24 0.85 -1.06 -6.70
N PRO A 25 2.17 -0.86 -6.49
CA PRO A 25 2.96 -1.69 -5.58
C PRO A 25 2.44 -1.65 -4.13
N GLY A 26 2.03 -0.47 -3.64
CA GLY A 26 1.48 -0.33 -2.29
C GLY A 26 0.19 -1.14 -2.09
N LEU A 27 -0.67 -1.15 -3.12
CA LEU A 27 -1.90 -1.95 -3.11
C LEU A 27 -1.62 -3.46 -3.22
N ILE A 28 -0.67 -3.87 -4.05
CA ILE A 28 -0.25 -5.29 -4.16
C ILE A 28 0.28 -5.80 -2.82
N LEU A 29 1.19 -5.03 -2.19
CA LEU A 29 1.79 -5.41 -0.90
C LEU A 29 0.73 -5.50 0.20
N ALA A 30 -0.20 -4.56 0.26
CA ALA A 30 -1.32 -4.60 1.19
C ALA A 30 -2.19 -5.85 0.99
N ASN A 31 -2.48 -6.20 -0.26
CA ASN A 31 -3.27 -7.38 -0.60
C ASN A 31 -2.53 -8.67 -0.15
N GLY A 32 -1.25 -8.80 -0.51
CA GLY A 32 -0.42 -9.93 -0.08
C GLY A 32 -0.34 -10.07 1.44
N ALA A 33 -0.15 -8.96 2.16
CA ALA A 33 -0.17 -8.95 3.62
C ALA A 33 -1.51 -9.47 4.17
N ARG A 34 -2.64 -9.03 3.60
CA ARG A 34 -3.97 -9.48 4.02
C ARG A 34 -4.21 -10.96 3.72
N MET A 35 -3.67 -11.49 2.61
CA MET A 35 -3.74 -12.92 2.27
C MET A 35 -2.97 -13.80 3.28
N GLU A 36 -1.85 -13.31 3.79
CA GLU A 36 -1.03 -13.97 4.83
C GLU A 36 -1.59 -13.79 6.26
N GLY A 37 -2.77 -13.18 6.41
CA GLY A 37 -3.37 -12.91 7.71
C GLY A 37 -2.73 -11.77 8.50
N ILE A 38 -1.93 -10.92 7.83
CA ILE A 38 -1.26 -9.75 8.41
C ILE A 38 -2.21 -8.55 8.32
N GLU A 39 -2.34 -7.79 9.41
CA GLU A 39 -3.08 -6.53 9.41
C GLU A 39 -2.36 -5.50 8.54
N ALA A 40 -3.04 -4.89 7.57
CA ALA A 40 -2.44 -3.90 6.67
C ALA A 40 -3.10 -2.54 6.82
N ASN A 41 -2.30 -1.54 7.21
CA ASN A 41 -2.69 -0.14 7.23
C ASN A 41 -2.12 0.57 6.01
N LEU A 42 -2.95 1.31 5.27
CA LEU A 42 -2.50 2.15 4.17
C LEU A 42 -2.72 3.63 4.55
N PHE A 43 -1.66 4.42 4.45
CA PHE A 43 -1.72 5.86 4.63
C PHE A 43 -1.42 6.55 3.31
N PHE A 44 -2.46 7.12 2.69
CA PHE A 44 -2.35 7.90 1.46
C PHE A 44 -2.08 9.36 1.82
N THR A 45 -1.00 9.91 1.28
CA THR A 45 -0.57 11.30 1.56
C THR A 45 -0.04 11.99 0.30
N PHE A 46 0.09 13.31 0.31
CA PHE A 46 0.50 14.13 -0.84
C PHE A 46 -0.27 13.74 -2.12
N PHE A 47 0.44 13.38 -3.18
CA PHE A 47 -0.14 12.94 -4.45
C PHE A 47 -0.74 11.54 -4.39
N GLY A 48 -0.34 10.73 -3.41
CA GLY A 48 -0.94 9.41 -3.18
C GLY A 48 -2.43 9.47 -2.83
N LEU A 49 -2.94 10.59 -2.32
CA LEU A 49 -4.38 10.78 -2.11
C LEU A 49 -5.20 10.61 -3.40
N TYR A 50 -4.62 10.90 -4.57
CA TYR A 50 -5.32 10.72 -5.85
C TYR A 50 -5.72 9.27 -6.11
N ALA A 51 -5.03 8.30 -5.48
CA ALA A 51 -5.38 6.89 -5.56
C ALA A 51 -6.76 6.54 -4.99
N VAL A 52 -7.23 7.30 -3.99
CA VAL A 52 -8.48 7.01 -3.25
C VAL A 52 -9.60 8.01 -3.55
N LEU A 53 -9.33 9.03 -4.36
CA LEU A 53 -10.33 10.00 -4.79
C LEU A 53 -11.02 9.53 -6.06
N LYS A 54 -12.35 9.29 -6.01
CA LYS A 54 -13.16 8.85 -7.16
C LYS A 54 -12.93 9.68 -8.43
N LYS A 55 -12.77 11.01 -8.30
CA LYS A 55 -12.52 11.95 -9.40
C LYS A 55 -11.20 11.70 -10.16
N TYR A 56 -10.24 11.03 -9.54
CA TYR A 56 -8.89 10.84 -10.05
C TYR A 56 -8.56 9.38 -10.41
N MET A 57 -9.47 8.44 -10.14
CA MET A 57 -9.25 7.01 -10.34
C MET A 57 -8.85 6.67 -11.80
N ASP A 58 -9.55 7.23 -12.79
CA ASP A 58 -9.26 7.01 -14.21
C ASP A 58 -8.10 7.88 -14.76
N LYS A 59 -7.55 8.75 -13.90
CA LYS A 59 -6.51 9.72 -14.26
C LYS A 59 -5.12 9.30 -13.82
N LEU A 60 -4.99 8.23 -13.05
CA LEU A 60 -3.69 7.65 -12.69
C LEU A 60 -3.04 7.08 -13.94
N LYS A 61 -1.82 7.53 -14.25
CA LYS A 61 -1.01 7.05 -15.37
C LYS A 61 0.37 6.65 -14.87
N ILE A 62 1.04 5.80 -15.63
CA ILE A 62 2.47 5.54 -15.45
C ILE A 62 3.20 6.86 -15.77
N ALA A 63 4.13 7.25 -14.90
CA ALA A 63 4.94 8.46 -15.08
C ALA A 63 5.97 8.32 -16.22
#